data_AF-A0A7C5FK85-F1
#
_entry.id   AF-A0A7C5FK85-F1
#
_cell.length_a   1.000
_cell.length_b   1.000
_cell.length_c   1.000
_cell.angle_alpha   90.00
_cell.angle_beta   90.00
_cell.angle_gamma   90.00
#
_symmetry.space_group_name_H-M   'P 1'
#
loop_
_entity.id
_entity.type
_entity.pdbx_description
1 polymer ?
#
loop_
_entity_poly.entity_id
_entity_poly.type
_entity_poly.pdbx_seq_one_letter_code
_entity_poly.pdbx_strand_id
1 'polypeptide(L)'
;MRNLILFLILLLGCGVKKAPLPPDVLLPDPPKEAKLKVREGTPFLEWRAPKVKKGLFGFKVLWRRGCPGCPGDFSELGFLRYEEGKEIYQFVLSDLKEGEIYLFQIKGVNRWGYEGKGSEELSLLWNTPPPPPSNLKGRGGNRKTVLEWEKVSEASGYAIYRRIPPSPFPLDPSFCVKKEGFIDENLENGKTYCYVIRSFKESGKVFIEGKNSREICLMPQDDAPPPAPLGFVVLMEKESVLLRWFPVVSEPIKGYYVYRGRCGENLERITKEVIRETFFYDKPERGCWVYGVSAVDLSGNESEKAFGSTTF
;
A
#
# COMPACT_ATOMS: atom_id res chain seq x y z
N MET A 1 -29.82 -67.72 -49.99
CA MET A 1 -30.31 -67.96 -48.61
C MET A 1 -29.18 -68.48 -47.74
N ARG A 2 -28.53 -67.63 -46.92
CA ARG A 2 -28.22 -67.87 -45.49
C ARG A 2 -27.46 -66.69 -44.90
N ASN A 3 -27.92 -66.32 -43.71
CA ASN A 3 -27.77 -65.05 -43.00
C ASN A 3 -26.35 -64.70 -42.53
N LEU A 4 -26.04 -63.40 -42.61
CA LEU A 4 -24.93 -62.73 -41.95
C LEU A 4 -25.34 -62.44 -40.49
N ILE A 5 -24.61 -62.97 -39.50
CA ILE A 5 -24.85 -62.72 -38.07
C ILE A 5 -23.97 -61.55 -37.64
N LEU A 6 -24.58 -60.43 -37.27
CA LEU A 6 -23.91 -59.28 -36.67
C LEU A 6 -23.93 -59.43 -35.14
N PHE A 7 -22.76 -59.53 -34.52
CA PHE A 7 -22.61 -59.58 -33.06
C PHE A 7 -22.62 -58.15 -32.49
N LEU A 8 -23.66 -57.81 -31.73
CA LEU A 8 -23.81 -56.51 -31.06
C LEU A 8 -23.15 -56.57 -29.67
N ILE A 9 -22.04 -55.87 -29.49
CA ILE A 9 -21.35 -55.75 -28.20
C ILE A 9 -22.07 -54.67 -27.37
N LEU A 10 -22.80 -55.11 -26.33
CA LEU A 10 -23.43 -54.23 -25.34
C LEU A 10 -22.38 -53.79 -24.31
N LEU A 11 -21.95 -52.52 -24.41
CA LEU A 11 -21.17 -51.84 -23.38
C LEU A 11 -22.07 -51.59 -22.16
N LEU A 12 -21.91 -52.40 -21.10
CA LEU A 12 -22.49 -52.14 -19.79
C LEU A 12 -21.72 -51.00 -19.11
N GLY A 13 -22.06 -49.76 -19.46
CA GLY A 13 -21.66 -48.58 -18.70
C GLY A 13 -22.48 -48.49 -17.42
N CYS A 14 -21.87 -48.74 -16.26
CA CYS A 14 -22.48 -48.51 -14.95
C CYS A 14 -22.58 -47.00 -14.65
N GLY A 15 -23.49 -46.30 -15.35
CA GLY A 15 -23.92 -44.96 -14.97
C GLY A 15 -24.85 -45.02 -13.77
N VAL A 16 -24.35 -44.66 -12.58
CA VAL A 16 -25.21 -44.49 -11.40
C VAL A 16 -26.13 -43.29 -11.66
N LYS A 17 -27.39 -43.55 -12.01
CA LYS A 17 -28.41 -42.50 -12.12
C LYS A 17 -28.66 -41.89 -10.74
N LYS A 18 -28.21 -40.66 -10.53
CA LYS A 18 -28.68 -39.85 -9.40
C LYS A 18 -30.18 -39.63 -9.54
N ALA A 19 -30.90 -39.57 -8.41
CA ALA A 19 -32.33 -39.29 -8.42
C ALA A 19 -32.61 -37.98 -9.19
N PRO A 20 -33.65 -37.93 -10.06
CA PRO A 20 -33.99 -36.73 -10.79
C PRO A 20 -34.33 -35.60 -9.82
N LEU A 21 -33.80 -34.40 -10.10
CA LEU A 21 -34.17 -33.20 -9.35
C LEU A 21 -35.64 -32.87 -9.65
N PRO A 22 -36.47 -32.60 -8.63
CA PRO A 22 -37.81 -32.07 -8.85
C PRO A 22 -37.76 -30.81 -9.73
N PRO A 23 -38.69 -30.61 -10.68
CA PRO A 23 -38.67 -29.49 -11.62
C PRO A 23 -38.62 -28.10 -10.95
N ASP A 24 -39.09 -27.98 -9.71
CA ASP A 24 -39.19 -26.72 -8.95
C ASP A 24 -38.07 -26.52 -7.92
N VAL A 25 -36.99 -27.31 -7.95
CA VAL A 25 -35.86 -27.09 -7.03
C VAL A 25 -35.13 -25.81 -7.40
N LEU A 26 -35.36 -24.77 -6.61
CA LEU A 26 -34.57 -23.54 -6.68
C LEU A 26 -33.14 -23.83 -6.21
N LEU A 27 -32.22 -23.92 -7.16
CA LEU A 27 -30.79 -24.03 -6.91
C LEU A 27 -30.21 -22.62 -6.68
N PRO A 28 -29.28 -22.46 -5.72
CA PRO A 28 -28.65 -21.17 -5.51
C PRO A 28 -27.74 -20.76 -6.67
N ASP A 29 -27.65 -19.46 -6.90
CA ASP A 29 -26.67 -18.88 -7.82
C ASP A 29 -25.23 -19.09 -7.31
N PRO A 30 -24.23 -19.12 -8.23
CA PRO A 30 -22.83 -19.22 -7.83
C PRO A 30 -22.37 -17.98 -7.03
N PRO A 31 -21.44 -18.16 -6.09
CA PRO A 31 -20.81 -17.02 -5.40
C PRO A 31 -20.08 -16.12 -6.40
N LYS A 32 -19.92 -14.84 -6.04
CA LYS A 32 -19.28 -13.83 -6.87
C LYS A 32 -17.87 -13.55 -6.37
N GLU A 33 -16.99 -13.14 -7.29
CA GLU A 33 -15.64 -12.63 -6.98
C GLU A 33 -14.83 -13.59 -6.09
N ALA A 34 -15.02 -14.90 -6.28
CA ALA A 34 -14.25 -15.90 -5.57
C ALA A 34 -12.77 -15.77 -5.94
N LYS A 35 -11.91 -15.69 -4.93
CA LYS A 35 -10.47 -15.52 -5.08
C LYS A 35 -9.73 -16.25 -3.98
N LEU A 36 -8.50 -16.60 -4.27
CA LEU A 36 -7.57 -17.16 -3.31
C LEU A 36 -6.59 -16.08 -2.88
N LYS A 37 -6.43 -15.92 -1.57
CA LYS A 37 -5.49 -14.99 -0.96
C LYS A 37 -4.63 -15.74 0.05
N VAL A 38 -3.42 -15.27 0.24
CA VAL A 38 -2.59 -15.65 1.37
C VAL A 38 -2.34 -14.39 2.17
N ARG A 39 -2.52 -14.44 3.48
CA ARG A 39 -2.24 -13.30 4.35
C ARG A 39 -1.48 -13.73 5.58
N GLU A 40 -0.35 -13.10 5.83
CA GLU A 40 0.52 -13.45 6.97
C GLU A 40 0.86 -14.96 7.02
N GLY A 41 1.08 -15.56 5.85
CA GLY A 41 1.32 -16.98 5.67
C GLY A 41 0.08 -17.88 5.78
N THR A 42 -1.11 -17.32 5.94
CA THR A 42 -2.37 -18.06 6.04
C THR A 42 -3.13 -18.03 4.71
N PRO A 43 -3.26 -19.15 3.99
CA PRO A 43 -4.06 -19.23 2.78
C PRO A 43 -5.56 -19.30 3.10
N PHE A 44 -6.37 -18.57 2.35
CA PHE A 44 -7.83 -18.61 2.47
C PHE A 44 -8.52 -18.30 1.14
N LEU A 45 -9.74 -18.82 1.01
CA LEU A 45 -10.67 -18.45 -0.04
C LEU A 45 -11.51 -17.27 0.45
N GLU A 46 -11.75 -16.29 -0.41
CA GLU A 46 -12.67 -15.18 -0.16
C GLU A 46 -13.66 -15.08 -1.32
N TRP A 47 -14.94 -14.90 -1.01
CA TRP A 47 -15.96 -14.68 -2.04
C TRP A 47 -17.11 -13.83 -1.51
N ARG A 48 -17.93 -13.35 -2.43
CA ARG A 48 -19.18 -12.63 -2.13
C ARG A 48 -20.39 -13.51 -2.35
N ALA A 49 -21.42 -13.31 -1.53
CA ALA A 49 -22.72 -13.95 -1.73
C ALA A 49 -23.28 -13.62 -3.12
N PRO A 50 -24.06 -14.54 -3.73
CA PRO A 50 -24.76 -14.24 -4.98
C PRO A 50 -25.71 -13.05 -4.82
N LYS A 51 -25.97 -12.34 -5.93
CA LYS A 51 -26.92 -11.21 -5.93
C LYS A 51 -28.32 -11.66 -5.51
N VAL A 52 -28.76 -12.82 -6.00
CA VAL A 52 -30.02 -13.46 -5.60
C VAL A 52 -29.71 -14.52 -4.52
N LYS A 53 -30.22 -14.30 -3.31
CA LYS A 53 -30.01 -15.18 -2.15
C LYS A 53 -31.19 -16.11 -1.87
N LYS A 54 -32.25 -16.05 -2.68
CA LYS A 54 -33.46 -16.86 -2.47
C LYS A 54 -33.11 -18.34 -2.52
N GLY A 55 -33.42 -19.07 -1.45
CA GLY A 55 -33.11 -20.50 -1.34
C GLY A 55 -31.67 -20.83 -0.97
N LEU A 56 -30.79 -19.84 -0.78
CA LEU A 56 -29.41 -20.06 -0.32
C LEU A 56 -29.41 -20.43 1.17
N PHE A 57 -28.87 -21.61 1.47
CA PHE A 57 -28.67 -22.13 2.82
C PHE A 57 -27.20 -22.03 3.23
N GLY A 58 -26.27 -22.16 2.31
CA GLY A 58 -24.87 -21.93 2.62
C GLY A 58 -23.97 -22.23 1.45
N PHE A 59 -22.68 -22.35 1.75
CA PHE A 59 -21.64 -22.56 0.76
C PHE A 59 -20.89 -23.83 1.10
N LYS A 60 -20.82 -24.73 0.13
CA LYS A 60 -19.91 -25.87 0.18
C LYS A 60 -18.60 -25.47 -0.48
N VAL A 61 -17.51 -25.65 0.25
CA VAL A 61 -16.15 -25.47 -0.23
C VAL A 61 -15.63 -26.83 -0.66
N LEU A 62 -15.23 -26.91 -1.92
CA LEU A 62 -14.79 -28.13 -2.56
C LEU A 62 -13.33 -28.00 -2.94
N TRP A 63 -12.58 -29.10 -2.86
CA TRP A 63 -11.17 -29.14 -3.23
C TRP A 63 -10.76 -30.43 -3.93
N ARG A 64 -9.66 -30.39 -4.67
CA ARG A 64 -8.93 -31.55 -5.16
C ARG A 64 -7.45 -31.21 -5.37
N ARG A 65 -6.59 -32.22 -5.43
CA ARG A 65 -5.20 -32.07 -5.92
C ARG A 65 -5.13 -32.36 -7.41
N GLY A 66 -4.15 -31.77 -8.08
CA GLY A 66 -3.82 -32.10 -9.47
C GLY A 66 -3.64 -30.86 -10.33
N CYS A 67 -3.71 -31.03 -11.65
CA CYS A 67 -3.49 -29.97 -12.62
C CYS A 67 -4.79 -29.24 -13.01
N PRO A 68 -4.74 -27.91 -13.26
CA PRO A 68 -5.87 -27.16 -13.81
C PRO A 68 -6.39 -27.80 -15.10
N GLY A 69 -7.71 -27.95 -15.22
CA GLY A 69 -8.36 -28.56 -16.40
C GLY A 69 -8.25 -30.08 -16.53
N CYS A 70 -7.45 -30.75 -15.69
CA CYS A 70 -7.39 -32.20 -15.66
C CYS A 70 -8.67 -32.78 -15.05
N PRO A 71 -9.21 -33.91 -15.54
CA PRO A 71 -10.39 -34.54 -14.97
C PRO A 71 -10.12 -34.99 -13.53
N GLY A 72 -11.14 -34.97 -12.70
CA GLY A 72 -11.05 -35.43 -11.31
C GLY A 72 -12.22 -34.92 -10.49
N ASP A 73 -12.63 -35.73 -9.53
CA ASP A 73 -13.73 -35.38 -8.64
C ASP A 73 -13.24 -34.48 -7.50
N PHE A 74 -14.08 -33.50 -7.16
CA PHE A 74 -13.87 -32.67 -6.00
C PHE A 74 -14.36 -33.38 -4.73
N SER A 75 -13.57 -33.27 -3.67
CA SER A 75 -13.95 -33.64 -2.31
C SER A 75 -14.46 -32.44 -1.55
N GLU A 76 -15.36 -32.65 -0.59
CA GLU A 76 -15.79 -31.59 0.32
C GLU A 76 -14.66 -31.24 1.29
N LEU A 77 -14.32 -29.95 1.35
CA LEU A 77 -13.37 -29.40 2.33
C LEU A 77 -14.10 -28.88 3.56
N GLY A 78 -15.29 -28.31 3.36
CA GLY A 78 -16.10 -27.80 4.46
C GLY A 78 -17.35 -27.08 3.98
N PHE A 79 -18.14 -26.61 4.94
CA PHE A 79 -19.40 -25.93 4.71
C PHE A 79 -19.52 -24.67 5.58
N LEU A 80 -19.94 -23.57 4.99
CA LEU A 80 -20.27 -22.32 5.69
C LEU A 80 -21.75 -22.03 5.57
N ARG A 81 -22.42 -21.80 6.71
CA ARG A 81 -23.83 -21.38 6.71
C ARG A 81 -23.95 -19.96 6.15
N TYR A 82 -24.96 -19.74 5.31
CA TYR A 82 -25.33 -18.38 4.92
C TYR A 82 -25.96 -17.65 6.11
N GLU A 83 -25.47 -16.45 6.37
CA GLU A 83 -25.97 -15.54 7.40
C GLU A 83 -26.64 -14.34 6.70
N GLU A 84 -27.85 -14.00 7.15
CA GLU A 84 -28.60 -12.91 6.54
C GLU A 84 -27.87 -11.56 6.68
N GLY A 85 -27.78 -10.81 5.59
CA GLY A 85 -27.04 -9.54 5.52
C GLY A 85 -25.52 -9.68 5.36
N LYS A 86 -24.96 -10.88 5.49
CA LYS A 86 -23.53 -11.12 5.29
C LYS A 86 -23.22 -11.30 3.80
N GLU A 87 -22.42 -10.39 3.27
CA GLU A 87 -22.05 -10.37 1.84
C GLU A 87 -20.69 -11.01 1.56
N ILE A 88 -19.76 -11.05 2.51
CA ILE A 88 -18.38 -11.55 2.32
C ILE A 88 -18.16 -12.76 3.21
N TYR A 89 -17.60 -13.80 2.62
CA TYR A 89 -17.27 -15.06 3.28
C TYR A 89 -15.80 -15.38 3.05
N GLN A 90 -15.19 -15.96 4.08
CA GLN A 90 -13.81 -16.42 4.04
C GLN A 90 -13.73 -17.85 4.57
N PHE A 91 -12.87 -18.67 3.97
CA PHE A 91 -12.60 -20.03 4.41
C PHE A 91 -11.09 -20.27 4.45
N VAL A 92 -10.55 -20.48 5.64
CA VAL A 92 -9.11 -20.72 5.85
C VAL A 92 -8.77 -22.13 5.37
N LEU A 93 -7.65 -22.23 4.67
CA LEU A 93 -7.10 -23.49 4.17
C LEU A 93 -6.00 -23.96 5.11
N SER A 94 -6.03 -25.24 5.49
CA SER A 94 -5.01 -25.88 6.32
C SER A 94 -4.41 -27.09 5.59
N ASP A 95 -3.32 -27.62 6.16
CA ASP A 95 -2.74 -28.92 5.75
C ASP A 95 -2.32 -28.98 4.25
N LEU A 96 -1.95 -27.81 3.70
CA LEU A 96 -1.38 -27.71 2.36
C LEU A 96 0.07 -28.16 2.39
N LYS A 97 0.43 -29.04 1.45
CA LYS A 97 1.79 -29.55 1.27
C LYS A 97 2.51 -28.70 0.23
N GLU A 98 3.76 -28.36 0.52
CA GLU A 98 4.59 -27.58 -0.39
C GLU A 98 4.81 -28.32 -1.72
N GLY A 99 4.79 -27.58 -2.82
CA GLY A 99 4.96 -28.10 -4.18
C GLY A 99 3.70 -28.73 -4.79
N GLU A 100 2.62 -28.87 -4.02
CA GLU A 100 1.37 -29.45 -4.51
C GLU A 100 0.44 -28.39 -5.10
N ILE A 101 -0.28 -28.78 -6.17
CA ILE A 101 -1.31 -27.93 -6.78
C ILE A 101 -2.67 -28.32 -6.24
N TYR A 102 -3.37 -27.33 -5.69
CA TYR A 102 -4.71 -27.43 -5.16
C TYR A 102 -5.68 -26.65 -6.05
N LEU A 103 -6.85 -27.25 -6.27
CA LEU A 103 -7.94 -26.68 -7.04
C LEU A 103 -9.15 -26.56 -6.13
N PHE A 104 -9.80 -25.40 -6.13
CA PHE A 104 -10.95 -25.11 -5.28
C PHE A 104 -12.14 -24.64 -6.10
N GLN A 105 -13.33 -25.02 -5.64
CA GLN A 105 -14.59 -24.50 -6.16
C GLN A 105 -15.55 -24.26 -5.00
N ILE A 106 -16.30 -23.17 -5.05
CA ILE A 106 -17.33 -22.87 -4.06
C ILE A 106 -18.70 -22.97 -4.72
N LYS A 107 -19.63 -23.71 -4.09
CA LYS A 107 -21.00 -23.87 -4.56
C LYS A 107 -21.99 -23.37 -3.52
N GLY A 108 -23.02 -22.66 -3.97
CA GLY A 108 -24.18 -22.39 -3.14
C GLY A 108 -25.01 -23.66 -2.95
N VAL A 109 -25.53 -23.86 -1.74
CA VAL A 109 -26.33 -25.03 -1.35
C VAL A 109 -27.65 -24.56 -0.76
N ASN A 110 -28.75 -25.23 -1.09
CA ASN A 110 -30.06 -24.93 -0.49
C ASN A 110 -30.35 -25.79 0.76
N ARG A 111 -31.48 -25.56 1.43
CA ARG A 111 -31.83 -26.22 2.71
C ARG A 111 -32.01 -27.74 2.62
N TRP A 112 -32.07 -28.28 1.40
CA TRP A 112 -32.19 -29.71 1.14
C TRP A 112 -30.87 -30.34 0.70
N GLY A 113 -29.77 -29.56 0.67
CA GLY A 113 -28.45 -30.04 0.29
C GLY A 113 -28.18 -30.03 -1.22
N TYR A 114 -29.12 -29.52 -2.04
CA TYR A 114 -28.88 -29.42 -3.48
C TYR A 114 -27.92 -28.27 -3.79
N GLU A 115 -26.95 -28.57 -4.64
CA GLU A 115 -25.87 -27.65 -5.03
C GLU A 115 -26.21 -26.92 -6.33
N GLY A 116 -25.99 -25.60 -6.34
CA GLY A 116 -26.03 -24.80 -7.55
C GLY A 116 -24.77 -24.90 -8.40
N LYS A 117 -24.68 -24.05 -9.42
CA LYS A 117 -23.44 -23.90 -10.21
C LYS A 117 -22.30 -23.43 -9.30
N GLY A 118 -21.10 -23.96 -9.54
CA GLY A 118 -19.90 -23.53 -8.81
C GLY A 118 -19.33 -22.21 -9.30
N SER A 119 -18.47 -21.63 -8.47
CA SER A 119 -17.54 -20.58 -8.89
C SER A 119 -16.64 -21.06 -10.04
N GLU A 120 -15.92 -20.13 -10.64
CA GLU A 120 -14.72 -20.46 -11.40
C GLU A 120 -13.76 -21.31 -10.54
N GLU A 121 -13.03 -22.20 -11.19
CA GLU A 121 -12.00 -23.03 -10.54
C GLU A 121 -10.82 -22.14 -10.13
N LEU A 122 -10.48 -22.17 -8.85
CA LEU A 122 -9.33 -21.44 -8.29
C LEU A 122 -8.16 -22.40 -8.15
N SER A 123 -6.98 -22.01 -8.62
CA SER A 123 -5.76 -22.84 -8.55
C SER A 123 -4.70 -22.18 -7.67
N LEU A 124 -4.06 -22.99 -6.83
CA LEU A 124 -2.94 -22.61 -5.99
C LEU A 124 -1.86 -23.68 -6.04
N LEU A 125 -0.67 -23.32 -6.52
CA LEU A 125 0.55 -24.07 -6.23
C LEU A 125 1.06 -23.59 -4.87
N TRP A 126 0.96 -24.43 -3.85
CA TRP A 126 1.34 -24.02 -2.50
C TRP A 126 2.86 -24.07 -2.34
N ASN A 127 3.45 -22.93 -1.96
CA ASN A 127 4.84 -22.81 -1.57
C ASN A 127 4.90 -22.26 -0.15
N THR A 128 5.94 -22.62 0.60
CA THR A 128 6.14 -22.06 1.93
C THR A 128 6.34 -20.54 1.82
N PRO A 129 5.53 -19.72 2.53
CA PRO A 129 5.66 -18.27 2.51
C PRO A 129 7.07 -17.83 2.90
N PRO A 130 7.63 -16.79 2.26
CA PRO A 130 8.95 -16.29 2.61
C PRO A 130 8.96 -15.67 4.02
N PRO A 131 10.12 -15.64 4.70
CA PRO A 131 10.25 -14.98 6.00
C PRO A 131 10.07 -13.46 5.89
N PRO A 132 9.59 -12.77 6.93
CA PRO A 132 9.43 -11.32 6.91
C PRO A 132 10.78 -10.63 6.66
N PRO A 133 10.81 -9.47 5.98
CA PRO A 133 12.02 -8.68 5.83
C PRO A 133 12.60 -8.26 7.19
N SER A 134 13.90 -8.44 7.37
CA SER A 134 14.65 -7.95 8.53
C SER A 134 15.11 -6.50 8.34
N ASN A 135 15.46 -5.86 9.46
CA ASN A 135 16.06 -4.53 9.50
C ASN A 135 15.28 -3.45 8.73
N LEU A 136 13.94 -3.52 8.78
CA LEU A 136 13.10 -2.43 8.31
C LEU A 136 13.42 -1.16 9.10
N LYS A 137 13.89 -0.14 8.39
CA LYS A 137 14.21 1.19 8.88
C LYS A 137 13.66 2.22 7.90
N GLY A 138 13.56 3.46 8.36
CA GLY A 138 13.18 4.55 7.47
C GLY A 138 13.37 5.91 8.10
N ARG A 139 13.17 6.94 7.28
CA ARG A 139 13.23 8.34 7.68
C ARG A 139 12.11 9.13 7.02
N GLY A 140 11.55 10.09 7.75
CA GLY A 140 10.69 11.12 7.17
C GLY A 140 11.51 12.17 6.44
N GLY A 141 10.91 12.81 5.44
CA GLY A 141 11.40 14.05 4.84
C GLY A 141 10.20 14.86 4.34
N ASN A 142 10.44 15.97 3.65
CA ASN A 142 9.36 16.83 3.19
C ASN A 142 8.36 16.04 2.31
N ARG A 143 7.14 15.85 2.83
CA ARG A 143 6.01 15.15 2.20
C ARG A 143 6.32 13.74 1.73
N LYS A 144 7.27 13.08 2.37
CA LYS A 144 7.67 11.71 2.03
C LYS A 144 8.23 10.91 3.19
N THR A 145 8.22 9.59 3.05
CA THR A 145 9.07 8.70 3.84
C THR A 145 9.95 7.87 2.91
N VAL A 146 11.16 7.56 3.37
CA VAL A 146 12.07 6.63 2.71
C VAL A 146 12.19 5.40 3.60
N LEU A 147 11.84 4.24 3.07
CA LEU A 147 11.89 2.94 3.73
C LEU A 147 13.00 2.10 3.11
N GLU A 148 13.71 1.35 3.94
CA GLU A 148 14.75 0.41 3.53
C GLU A 148 14.67 -0.86 4.40
N TRP A 149 14.96 -2.01 3.82
CA TRP A 149 14.97 -3.31 4.50
C TRP A 149 15.97 -4.26 3.83
N GLU A 150 16.25 -5.38 4.47
CA GLU A 150 17.17 -6.39 3.92
C GLU A 150 16.50 -7.30 2.88
N LYS A 151 17.31 -7.73 1.91
CA LYS A 151 16.89 -8.67 0.87
C LYS A 151 16.45 -10.00 1.48
N VAL A 152 15.34 -10.54 0.98
CA VAL A 152 14.84 -11.88 1.30
C VAL A 152 15.05 -12.74 0.06
N SER A 153 15.96 -13.73 0.13
CA SER A 153 16.46 -14.49 -1.02
C SER A 153 15.36 -15.17 -1.84
N GLU A 154 14.32 -15.68 -1.18
CA GLU A 154 13.23 -16.40 -1.83
C GLU A 154 12.02 -15.52 -2.19
N ALA A 155 12.09 -14.21 -1.97
CA ALA A 155 10.99 -13.30 -2.25
C ALA A 155 10.99 -12.89 -3.73
N SER A 156 9.82 -12.96 -4.35
CA SER A 156 9.56 -12.34 -5.67
C SER A 156 9.37 -10.82 -5.56
N GLY A 157 9.02 -10.34 -4.37
CA GLY A 157 8.86 -8.92 -4.06
C GLY A 157 8.36 -8.67 -2.64
N TYR A 158 7.93 -7.44 -2.40
CA TYR A 158 7.52 -6.93 -1.09
C TYR A 158 6.18 -6.19 -1.19
N ALA A 159 5.25 -6.56 -0.31
CA ALA A 159 3.96 -5.91 -0.11
C ALA A 159 4.07 -4.95 1.07
N ILE A 160 3.79 -3.67 0.82
CA ILE A 160 3.91 -2.58 1.80
C ILE A 160 2.52 -2.20 2.25
N TYR A 161 2.30 -2.27 3.56
CA TYR A 161 1.06 -1.88 4.21
C TYR A 161 1.30 -0.59 4.98
N ARG A 162 0.52 0.44 4.66
CA ARG A 162 0.54 1.73 5.35
C ARG A 162 -0.76 1.94 6.10
N ARG A 163 -0.67 2.47 7.32
CA ARG A 163 -1.81 2.96 8.09
C ARG A 163 -1.52 4.31 8.72
N ILE A 164 -2.59 5.04 9.00
CA ILE A 164 -2.56 6.24 9.85
C ILE A 164 -3.22 5.82 11.17
N PRO A 165 -2.49 5.76 12.29
CA PRO A 165 -3.09 5.44 13.58
C PRO A 165 -4.25 6.38 13.95
N PRO A 166 -5.30 5.89 14.63
CA PRO A 166 -5.44 4.53 15.18
C PRO A 166 -6.05 3.51 14.21
N SER A 167 -6.24 3.85 12.93
CA SER A 167 -6.83 2.92 11.96
C SER A 167 -5.99 1.64 11.82
N PRO A 168 -6.63 0.47 11.61
CA PRO A 168 -5.91 -0.78 11.37
C PRO A 168 -5.19 -0.75 10.01
N PHE A 169 -4.24 -1.67 9.79
CA PHE A 169 -3.70 -1.88 8.46
C PHE A 169 -4.80 -2.35 7.49
N PRO A 170 -4.76 -1.89 6.23
CA PRO A 170 -5.69 -2.36 5.21
C PRO A 170 -5.53 -3.87 4.96
N LEU A 171 -6.57 -4.48 4.38
CA LEU A 171 -6.54 -5.90 4.02
C LEU A 171 -5.63 -6.17 2.82
N ASP A 172 -5.66 -5.26 1.85
CA ASP A 172 -4.83 -5.31 0.65
C ASP A 172 -3.62 -4.35 0.81
N PRO A 173 -2.47 -4.65 0.18
CA PRO A 173 -1.28 -3.82 0.32
C PRO A 173 -1.52 -2.43 -0.29
N SER A 174 -0.90 -1.42 0.31
CA SER A 174 -0.89 -0.06 -0.25
C SER A 174 -0.01 0.01 -1.49
N PHE A 175 1.10 -0.75 -1.50
CA PHE A 175 2.05 -0.79 -2.60
C PHE A 175 2.70 -2.17 -2.72
N CYS A 176 3.14 -2.52 -3.92
CA CYS A 176 3.97 -3.70 -4.17
C CYS A 176 5.24 -3.30 -4.93
N VAL A 177 6.39 -3.74 -4.46
CA VAL A 177 7.70 -3.43 -5.07
C VAL A 177 8.54 -4.70 -5.23
N LYS A 178 9.48 -4.69 -6.18
CA LYS A 178 10.41 -5.81 -6.41
C LYS A 178 11.79 -5.63 -5.79
N LYS A 179 12.13 -4.41 -5.40
CA LYS A 179 13.44 -4.05 -4.85
C LYS A 179 13.34 -3.76 -3.37
N GLU A 180 14.49 -3.83 -2.71
CA GLU A 180 14.68 -3.42 -1.34
C GLU A 180 14.64 -1.89 -1.27
N GLY A 181 13.63 -1.38 -0.58
CA GLY A 181 13.43 0.04 -0.39
C GLY A 181 12.26 0.62 -1.18
N PHE A 182 11.68 1.68 -0.62
CA PHE A 182 10.52 2.35 -1.17
C PHE A 182 10.47 3.80 -0.69
N ILE A 183 10.09 4.72 -1.58
CA ILE A 183 9.81 6.11 -1.23
C ILE A 183 8.30 6.30 -1.31
N ASP A 184 7.68 6.56 -0.17
CA ASP A 184 6.27 6.91 -0.10
C ASP A 184 6.15 8.43 -0.19
N GLU A 185 5.66 8.92 -1.32
CA GLU A 185 5.55 10.36 -1.62
C GLU A 185 4.13 10.88 -1.40
N ASN A 186 3.95 12.20 -1.58
CA ASN A 186 2.65 12.88 -1.47
C ASN A 186 2.02 12.75 -0.07
N LEU A 187 2.85 12.64 0.97
CA LEU A 187 2.42 12.62 2.35
C LEU A 187 2.16 14.03 2.89
N GLU A 188 1.44 14.11 3.99
CA GLU A 188 1.26 15.36 4.74
C GLU A 188 2.27 15.41 5.88
N ASN A 189 3.00 16.52 5.98
CA ASN A 189 3.94 16.74 7.08
C ASN A 189 3.19 16.82 8.42
N GLY A 190 3.85 16.36 9.49
CA GLY A 190 3.27 16.32 10.84
C GLY A 190 2.25 15.20 11.07
N LYS A 191 1.90 14.39 10.05
CA LYS A 191 1.09 13.18 10.24
C LYS A 191 1.96 11.96 10.44
N THR A 192 1.56 11.08 11.37
CA THR A 192 2.25 9.80 11.60
C THR A 192 1.72 8.74 10.66
N TYR A 193 2.63 8.10 9.92
CA TYR A 193 2.36 6.97 9.05
C TYR A 193 3.13 5.76 9.58
N CYS A 194 2.42 4.65 9.80
CA CYS A 194 3.02 3.39 10.25
C CYS A 194 3.04 2.38 9.10
N TYR A 195 4.13 1.62 9.03
CA TYR A 195 4.43 0.70 7.94
C TYR A 195 4.79 -0.68 8.48
N VAL A 196 4.26 -1.70 7.83
CA VAL A 196 4.78 -3.08 7.88
C VAL A 196 5.00 -3.57 6.46
N ILE A 197 5.99 -4.44 6.28
CA ILE A 197 6.33 -5.02 4.99
C ILE A 197 6.27 -6.53 5.09
N ARG A 198 5.67 -7.16 4.08
CA ARG A 198 5.65 -8.61 3.90
C ARG A 198 6.41 -8.95 2.64
N SER A 199 7.30 -9.93 2.72
CA SER A 199 7.84 -10.57 1.52
C SER A 199 6.77 -11.47 0.90
N PHE A 200 6.78 -11.65 -0.41
CA PHE A 200 5.88 -12.59 -1.07
C PHE A 200 6.56 -13.39 -2.17
N LYS A 201 6.02 -14.59 -2.43
CA LYS A 201 6.28 -15.39 -3.64
C LYS A 201 5.07 -15.27 -4.58
N GLU A 202 5.31 -15.27 -5.89
CA GLU A 202 4.23 -15.36 -6.88
C GLU A 202 3.90 -16.82 -7.20
N SER A 203 2.63 -17.19 -7.12
CA SER A 203 2.09 -18.48 -7.57
C SER A 203 0.93 -18.22 -8.55
N GLY A 204 1.25 -18.16 -9.84
CA GLY A 204 0.28 -17.75 -10.86
C GLY A 204 -0.21 -16.33 -10.58
N LYS A 205 -1.51 -16.17 -10.27
CA LYS A 205 -2.11 -14.88 -9.92
C LYS A 205 -2.20 -14.61 -8.41
N VAL A 206 -1.68 -15.52 -7.59
CA VAL A 206 -1.75 -15.45 -6.13
C VAL A 206 -0.41 -14.98 -5.58
N PHE A 207 -0.43 -13.99 -4.69
CA PHE A 207 0.72 -13.63 -3.87
C PHE A 207 0.70 -14.42 -2.58
N ILE A 208 1.71 -15.28 -2.39
CA ILE A 208 1.94 -16.03 -1.17
C ILE A 208 2.81 -15.16 -0.26
N GLU A 209 2.16 -14.29 0.52
CA GLU A 209 2.87 -13.41 1.44
C GLU A 209 3.17 -14.05 2.81
N GLY A 210 4.33 -13.71 3.34
CA GLY A 210 4.77 -14.06 4.69
C GLY A 210 4.19 -13.16 5.77
N LYS A 211 4.72 -13.30 6.99
CA LYS A 211 4.32 -12.50 8.16
C LYS A 211 4.78 -11.04 8.03
N ASN A 212 4.25 -10.17 8.89
CA ASN A 212 4.71 -8.79 9.01
C ASN A 212 6.19 -8.73 9.43
N SER A 213 6.92 -7.77 8.87
CA SER A 213 8.12 -7.21 9.51
C SER A 213 7.77 -6.61 10.88
N ARG A 214 8.79 -6.13 11.61
CA ARG A 214 8.54 -5.15 12.67
C ARG A 214 7.83 -3.93 12.08
N GLU A 215 6.91 -3.36 12.83
CA GLU A 215 6.27 -2.10 12.48
C GLU A 215 7.24 -0.94 12.76
N ILE A 216 7.28 0.03 11.86
CA ILE A 216 7.89 1.33 12.12
C ILE A 216 6.87 2.44 11.86
N CYS A 217 6.93 3.51 12.65
CA CYS A 217 6.11 4.69 12.46
C CYS A 217 7.01 5.90 12.21
N LEU A 218 6.67 6.68 11.19
CA LEU A 218 7.44 7.83 10.73
C LEU A 218 6.50 9.03 10.62
N MET A 219 7.01 10.20 10.92
CA MET A 219 6.31 11.47 10.75
C MET A 219 7.11 12.34 9.78
N PRO A 220 6.67 12.44 8.50
CA PRO A 220 7.26 13.37 7.55
C PRO A 220 7.31 14.78 8.12
N GLN A 221 8.44 15.44 7.90
CA GLN A 221 8.69 16.81 8.29
C GLN A 221 9.59 17.44 7.24
N ASP A 222 9.41 18.73 7.03
CA ASP A 222 10.29 19.50 6.18
C ASP A 222 11.42 20.06 7.03
N ASP A 223 12.62 19.54 6.81
CA ASP A 223 13.85 19.89 7.50
C ASP A 223 14.88 20.56 6.58
N ALA A 224 14.49 20.85 5.33
CA ALA A 224 15.37 21.44 4.34
C ALA A 224 15.18 22.97 4.30
N PRO A 225 16.22 23.76 4.65
CA PRO A 225 16.15 25.20 4.50
C PRO A 225 15.86 25.65 3.06
N PRO A 226 15.20 26.81 2.88
CA PRO A 226 15.10 27.42 1.57
C PRO A 226 16.50 27.87 1.08
N PRO A 227 16.66 28.11 -0.24
CA PRO A 227 17.88 28.72 -0.77
C PRO A 227 18.12 30.12 -0.19
N ALA A 228 19.38 30.53 -0.07
CA ALA A 228 19.74 31.89 0.32
C ALA A 228 19.20 32.92 -0.68
N PRO A 229 18.76 34.11 -0.23
CA PRO A 229 18.31 35.18 -1.12
C PRO A 229 19.40 35.61 -2.11
N LEU A 230 19.04 35.70 -3.40
CA LEU A 230 19.95 36.15 -4.45
C LEU A 230 19.79 37.65 -4.71
N GLY A 231 20.81 38.27 -5.32
CA GLY A 231 20.77 39.68 -5.70
C GLY A 231 20.66 40.64 -4.52
N PHE A 232 21.15 40.24 -3.34
CA PHE A 232 21.15 41.09 -2.16
C PHE A 232 22.07 42.28 -2.37
N VAL A 233 21.52 43.48 -2.25
CA VAL A 233 22.22 44.74 -2.37
C VAL A 233 21.87 45.65 -1.19
N VAL A 234 22.87 46.43 -0.78
CA VAL A 234 22.76 47.43 0.28
C VAL A 234 22.95 48.78 -0.39
N LEU A 235 21.92 49.62 -0.37
CA LEU A 235 21.89 50.92 -1.04
C LEU A 235 21.82 52.03 -0.01
N MET A 236 22.72 52.99 -0.14
CA MET A 236 22.79 54.18 0.69
C MET A 236 21.77 55.22 0.23
N GLU A 237 20.95 55.70 1.17
CA GLU A 237 20.06 56.85 0.97
C GLU A 237 20.39 57.95 1.98
N LYS A 238 19.80 59.13 1.81
CA LYS A 238 20.18 60.34 2.56
C LYS A 238 20.04 60.20 4.09
N GLU A 239 19.08 59.41 4.56
CA GLU A 239 18.78 59.19 5.98
C GLU A 239 18.45 57.72 6.31
N SER A 240 18.76 56.80 5.40
CA SER A 240 18.42 55.38 5.52
C SER A 240 19.36 54.50 4.70
N VAL A 241 19.38 53.22 5.04
CA VAL A 241 19.96 52.15 4.22
C VAL A 241 18.81 51.32 3.67
N LEU A 242 18.69 51.26 2.35
CA LEU A 242 17.75 50.38 1.65
C LEU A 242 18.43 49.04 1.36
N LEU A 243 17.91 47.99 1.96
CA LEU A 243 18.28 46.61 1.67
C LEU A 243 17.29 46.05 0.65
N ARG A 244 17.78 45.36 -0.39
CA ARG A 244 16.90 44.76 -1.39
C ARG A 244 17.48 43.44 -1.89
N TRP A 245 16.62 42.47 -2.16
CA TRP A 245 16.97 41.16 -2.70
C TRP A 245 15.93 40.68 -3.71
N PHE A 246 16.25 39.64 -4.46
CA PHE A 246 15.26 38.94 -5.29
C PHE A 246 14.40 38.01 -4.43
N PRO A 247 13.10 37.84 -4.75
CA PRO A 247 12.26 36.87 -4.07
C PRO A 247 12.84 35.46 -4.23
N VAL A 248 12.92 34.72 -3.13
CA VAL A 248 13.27 33.29 -3.16
C VAL A 248 12.06 32.50 -3.64
N VAL A 249 12.22 31.81 -4.78
CA VAL A 249 11.18 30.97 -5.38
C VAL A 249 11.53 29.51 -5.13
N SER A 250 11.22 29.04 -3.92
CA SER A 250 11.29 27.63 -3.50
C SER A 250 9.91 27.14 -3.02
N GLU A 251 9.82 25.91 -2.47
CA GLU A 251 8.65 25.51 -1.65
C GLU A 251 8.30 26.63 -0.64
N PRO A 252 7.02 26.75 -0.23
CA PRO A 252 6.47 28.01 0.27
C PRO A 252 7.31 28.63 1.38
N ILE A 253 7.85 29.82 1.11
CA ILE A 253 8.57 30.58 2.13
C ILE A 253 7.60 31.35 3.03
N LYS A 254 7.91 31.42 4.32
CA LYS A 254 7.20 32.27 5.27
C LYS A 254 7.60 33.74 5.11
N GLY A 255 8.86 33.99 4.75
CA GLY A 255 9.42 35.30 4.45
C GLY A 255 10.92 35.38 4.74
N TYR A 256 11.38 36.51 5.26
CA TYR A 256 12.81 36.81 5.45
C TYR A 256 13.12 37.33 6.86
N TYR A 257 14.36 37.12 7.28
CA TYR A 257 14.97 37.81 8.40
C TYR A 257 16.10 38.71 7.92
N VAL A 258 16.21 39.89 8.52
CA VAL A 258 17.28 40.85 8.23
C VAL A 258 18.20 40.96 9.45
N TYR A 259 19.49 41.02 9.16
CA TYR A 259 20.56 41.05 10.12
C TYR A 259 21.47 42.26 9.88
N ARG A 260 22.05 42.79 10.96
CA ARG A 260 23.01 43.89 10.92
C ARG A 260 24.08 43.72 12.00
N GLY A 261 25.31 44.10 11.69
CA GLY A 261 26.42 44.17 12.64
C GLY A 261 27.44 45.21 12.19
N ARG A 262 28.29 45.69 13.10
CA ARG A 262 29.39 46.57 12.71
C ARG A 262 30.40 45.79 11.86
N CYS A 263 31.16 46.51 11.04
CA CYS A 263 32.24 45.89 10.27
C CYS A 263 33.26 45.18 11.19
N GLY A 264 33.44 43.88 10.98
CA GLY A 264 34.30 43.04 11.82
C GLY A 264 33.60 42.40 13.03
N GLU A 265 32.32 42.68 13.25
CA GLU A 265 31.50 42.09 14.31
C GLU A 265 30.49 41.07 13.74
N ASN A 266 29.89 40.29 14.64
CA ASN A 266 28.82 39.36 14.29
C ASN A 266 27.53 40.10 13.95
N LEU A 267 26.74 39.54 13.03
CA LEU A 267 25.43 40.08 12.69
C LEU A 267 24.37 39.67 13.73
N GLU A 268 23.53 40.63 14.12
CA GLU A 268 22.36 40.39 14.96
C GLU A 268 21.08 40.60 14.16
N ARG A 269 20.03 39.83 14.49
CA ARG A 269 18.73 39.95 13.81
C ARG A 269 18.05 41.26 14.21
N ILE A 270 17.74 42.11 13.24
CA ILE A 270 17.07 43.39 13.47
C ILE A 270 15.56 43.34 13.21
N THR A 271 15.08 42.39 12.41
CA THR A 271 13.65 42.11 12.23
C THR A 271 13.10 41.34 13.44
N LYS A 272 12.03 41.85 14.07
CA LYS A 272 11.35 41.18 15.20
C LYS A 272 10.51 39.99 14.75
N GLU A 273 9.86 40.13 13.60
CA GLU A 273 9.01 39.14 12.97
C GLU A 273 9.53 38.82 11.58
N VAL A 274 9.00 37.75 10.97
CA VAL A 274 9.30 37.41 9.58
C VAL A 274 8.63 38.45 8.67
N ILE A 275 9.41 39.09 7.81
CA ILE A 275 8.89 40.05 6.83
C ILE A 275 8.64 39.35 5.48
N ARG A 276 7.67 39.81 4.69
CA ARG A 276 7.34 39.21 3.38
C ARG A 276 7.88 40.02 2.21
N GLU A 277 8.17 41.28 2.47
CA GLU A 277 8.76 42.23 1.56
C GLU A 277 10.15 41.75 1.13
N THR A 278 10.54 42.05 -0.10
CA THR A 278 11.89 41.79 -0.63
C THR A 278 12.82 43.00 -0.49
N PHE A 279 12.46 43.89 0.44
CA PHE A 279 13.24 45.06 0.79
C PHE A 279 13.05 45.39 2.27
N PHE A 280 14.01 46.11 2.85
CA PHE A 280 13.94 46.59 4.23
C PHE A 280 14.68 47.92 4.34
N TYR A 281 14.07 48.89 5.02
CA TYR A 281 14.71 50.16 5.34
C TYR A 281 15.25 50.12 6.76
N ASP A 282 16.55 50.32 6.90
CA ASP A 282 17.21 50.51 8.18
C ASP A 282 17.65 51.97 8.37
N LYS A 283 17.70 52.42 9.62
CA LYS A 283 18.18 53.76 9.99
C LYS A 283 19.25 53.63 11.08
N PRO A 284 20.44 53.13 10.74
CA PRO A 284 21.52 53.00 11.71
C PRO A 284 22.11 54.37 12.05
N GLU A 285 22.84 54.42 13.17
CA GLU A 285 23.79 55.50 13.43
C GLU A 285 24.94 55.50 12.40
N ARG A 286 25.66 56.63 12.29
CA ARG A 286 26.82 56.74 11.38
C ARG A 286 27.89 55.72 11.74
N GLY A 287 28.43 55.04 10.74
CA GLY A 287 29.43 54.00 10.94
C GLY A 287 29.52 53.00 9.79
N CYS A 288 30.43 52.04 9.96
CA CYS A 288 30.60 50.93 9.03
C CYS A 288 29.68 49.77 9.44
N TRP A 289 28.78 49.38 8.53
CA TRP A 289 27.77 48.35 8.77
C TRP A 289 27.82 47.24 7.72
N VAL A 290 27.67 46.01 8.20
CA VAL A 290 27.45 44.83 7.37
C VAL A 290 26.01 44.38 7.59
N TYR A 291 25.35 44.02 6.50
CA TYR A 291 23.99 43.51 6.51
C TYR A 291 23.96 42.08 5.99
N GLY A 292 22.98 41.34 6.47
CA GLY A 292 22.64 40.02 5.98
C GLY A 292 21.15 39.83 5.82
N VAL A 293 20.75 38.99 4.89
CA VAL A 293 19.36 38.55 4.74
C VAL A 293 19.32 37.03 4.59
N SER A 294 18.35 36.39 5.24
CA SER A 294 18.04 34.97 5.06
C SER A 294 16.56 34.79 4.74
N ALA A 295 16.23 33.69 4.06
CA ALA A 295 14.87 33.25 3.85
C ALA A 295 14.50 32.22 4.92
N VAL A 296 13.23 32.18 5.29
CA VAL A 296 12.68 31.18 6.21
C VAL A 296 11.42 30.56 5.61
N ASP A 297 11.32 29.24 5.68
CA ASP A 297 10.16 28.50 5.17
C ASP A 297 8.98 28.45 6.17
N LEU A 298 7.86 27.83 5.76
CA LEU A 298 6.69 27.67 6.64
C LEU A 298 6.95 26.74 7.83
N SER A 299 7.94 25.86 7.72
CA SER A 299 8.37 24.90 8.75
C SER A 299 9.36 25.52 9.74
N GLY A 300 9.88 26.71 9.41
CA GLY A 300 10.83 27.48 10.22
C GLY A 300 12.29 27.20 9.92
N ASN A 301 12.61 26.46 8.85
CA ASN A 301 13.99 26.27 8.43
C ASN A 301 14.51 27.57 7.81
N GLU A 302 15.66 28.04 8.30
CA GLU A 302 16.29 29.29 7.85
C GLU A 302 17.47 28.98 6.92
N SER A 303 17.52 29.70 5.79
CA SER A 303 18.61 29.60 4.83
C SER A 303 19.94 30.13 5.37
N GLU A 304 21.01 29.83 4.66
CA GLU A 304 22.24 30.62 4.73
C GLU A 304 21.97 32.11 4.47
N LYS A 305 22.84 32.97 4.99
CA LYS A 305 22.72 34.43 4.85
C LYS A 305 23.39 34.90 3.56
N ALA A 306 22.71 35.76 2.81
CA ALA A 306 23.33 36.59 1.79
C ALA A 306 23.87 37.87 2.43
N PHE A 307 25.10 38.26 2.07
CA PHE A 307 25.81 39.38 2.71
C PHE A 307 26.01 40.56 1.77
N GLY A 308 26.04 41.76 2.35
CA GLY A 308 26.38 43.01 1.68
C GLY A 308 26.88 44.02 2.70
N SER A 309 27.79 44.91 2.29
CA SER A 309 28.39 45.91 3.18
C SER A 309 28.20 47.31 2.63
N THR A 310 28.04 48.28 3.53
CA THR A 310 28.06 49.70 3.19
C THR A 310 28.79 50.51 4.26
N THR A 311 29.19 51.73 3.93
CA THR A 311 29.73 52.70 4.88
C THR A 311 28.75 53.87 4.95
N PHE A 312 28.11 54.08 6.11
CA PHE A 312 27.03 55.06 6.33
C PHE A 312 27.48 56.30 7.08
#